data_AF-A0A7G7W8U5-F1
#
_entry.id   AF-A0A7G7W8U5-F1
#
_cell.length_a   1.000
_cell.length_b   1.000
_cell.length_c   1.000
_cell.angle_alpha   90.00
_cell.angle_beta   90.00
_cell.angle_gamma   90.00
#
_symmetry.space_group_name_H-M   'P 1'
#
loop_
_entity.id
_entity.type
_entity.pdbx_description
1 polymer ?
#
loop_
_entity_poly.entity_id
_entity_poly.type
_entity_poly.pdbx_seq_one_letter_code
_entity_poly.pdbx_strand_id
1 'polypeptide(L)'
;MLVLKRLVTILVMVYVLLALLLILSPGSRDGLMAVTAGTNATGFYYALFIIGAVLLALQLITENLDSTLLRRDVAAREGKINELKARLYDQQLEQRGSAAGATRTGTTVHPEGYVAPTPVPPPAPRRDDAPLV
;
A
#
# COMPACT_ATOMS: atom_id res chain seq x y z
N MET A 1 -14.36 0.59 3.27
CA MET A 1 -13.29 -0.39 2.96
C MET A 1 -12.47 -0.76 4.18
N LEU A 2 -12.06 0.20 5.02
CA LEU A 2 -11.34 -0.07 6.28
C LEU A 2 -12.12 -0.94 7.28
N VAL A 3 -13.43 -0.72 7.42
CA VAL A 3 -14.29 -1.47 8.38
C VAL A 3 -14.47 -2.92 7.94
N LEU A 4 -14.74 -3.18 6.66
CA LEU A 4 -14.85 -4.54 6.12
C LEU A 4 -13.52 -5.29 6.23
N LYS A 5 -12.40 -4.64 5.85
CA LYS A 5 -11.06 -5.19 6.03
C LYS A 5 -10.81 -5.56 7.49
N ARG A 6 -11.05 -4.63 8.42
CA ARG A 6 -10.92 -4.89 9.87
C ARG A 6 -11.79 -6.06 10.33
N LEU A 7 -13.03 -6.15 9.87
CA LEU A 7 -13.93 -7.24 10.24
C LEU A 7 -13.37 -8.59 9.77
N VAL A 8 -12.92 -8.71 8.52
CA VAL A 8 -12.34 -9.94 7.99
C VAL A 8 -11.06 -10.30 8.76
N THR A 9 -10.19 -9.33 9.03
CA THR A 9 -8.95 -9.57 9.79
C THR A 9 -9.24 -9.99 11.23
N ILE A 10 -10.22 -9.39 11.90
CA ILE A 10 -10.66 -9.80 13.24
C ILE A 10 -11.20 -11.23 13.21
N LEU A 11 -12.04 -11.58 12.22
CA LEU A 11 -12.56 -12.94 12.05
C LEU A 11 -11.43 -13.96 11.90
N VAL A 12 -10.43 -13.66 11.06
CA VAL A 12 -9.26 -14.52 10.83
C VAL A 12 -8.45 -14.67 12.11
N MET A 13 -8.19 -13.58 12.83
CA MET A 13 -7.46 -13.64 14.10
C MET A 13 -8.19 -14.49 15.15
N VAL A 14 -9.51 -14.33 15.29
CA VAL A 14 -10.32 -15.16 16.19
C VAL A 14 -10.29 -16.63 15.76
N TYR A 15 -10.44 -16.91 14.46
CA TYR A 15 -10.36 -18.28 13.94
C TYR A 15 -9.01 -18.93 14.24
N VAL A 16 -7.89 -18.22 13.99
CA VAL A 16 -6.54 -18.73 14.28
C VAL A 16 -6.36 -19.00 15.76
N LEU A 17 -6.88 -18.12 16.64
CA LEU A 17 -6.79 -18.26 18.08
C LEU A 17 -7.58 -19.48 18.60
N LEU A 18 -8.78 -19.70 18.07
CA LEU A 18 -9.58 -20.90 18.34
C LEU A 18 -8.91 -22.16 17.81
N ALA A 19 -8.36 -22.12 16.60
CA ALA A 19 -7.64 -23.25 16.01
C ALA A 19 -6.39 -23.61 16.82
N LEU A 20 -5.61 -22.62 17.24
CA LEU A 20 -4.45 -22.82 18.11
C LEU A 20 -4.84 -23.42 19.46
N LEU A 21 -5.93 -22.92 20.06
CA LEU A 21 -6.43 -23.46 21.32
C LEU A 21 -6.80 -24.94 21.17
N LEU A 22 -7.50 -25.30 20.09
CA LEU A 22 -7.84 -26.68 19.74
C LEU A 22 -6.61 -27.57 19.54
N ILE A 23 -5.55 -27.04 18.92
CA ILE A 23 -4.31 -27.80 18.67
C ILE A 23 -3.51 -27.97 19.97
N LEU A 24 -3.35 -26.93 20.78
CA LEU A 24 -2.48 -26.94 21.97
C LEU A 24 -3.15 -27.50 23.22
N SER A 25 -4.47 -27.32 23.39
CA SER A 25 -5.17 -27.67 24.63
C SER A 25 -6.00 -28.95 24.48
N PRO A 26 -5.60 -30.08 25.11
CA PRO A 26 -6.41 -31.30 25.08
C PRO A 26 -7.79 -31.09 25.72
N GLY A 27 -7.90 -30.28 26.78
CA GLY A 27 -9.19 -29.96 27.41
C GLY A 27 -10.15 -29.18 26.51
N SER A 28 -9.64 -28.42 25.54
CA SER A 28 -10.49 -27.76 24.54
C SER A 28 -11.06 -28.76 23.51
N ARG A 29 -10.33 -29.83 23.20
CA ARG A 29 -10.80 -30.93 22.35
C ARG A 29 -11.89 -31.72 23.05
N ASP A 30 -11.68 -32.04 24.33
CA ASP A 30 -12.65 -32.80 25.13
C ASP A 30 -13.93 -32.00 25.36
N GLY A 31 -13.83 -30.71 25.69
CA GLY A 31 -14.98 -29.82 25.83
C GLY A 31 -15.76 -29.66 24.52
N LEU A 32 -15.05 -29.62 23.38
CA LEU A 32 -15.70 -29.57 22.08
C LEU A 32 -16.38 -30.89 21.72
N MET A 33 -15.74 -32.04 21.97
CA MET A 33 -16.34 -33.36 21.76
C MET A 33 -17.60 -33.57 22.62
N ALA A 34 -17.62 -32.99 23.83
CA ALA A 34 -18.79 -32.98 24.69
C ALA A 34 -19.93 -32.12 24.11
N VAL A 35 -19.63 -30.98 23.48
CA VAL A 35 -20.62 -30.11 22.82
C VAL A 35 -21.12 -30.69 21.50
N THR A 36 -20.25 -31.37 20.74
CA THR A 36 -20.61 -31.99 19.45
C THR A 36 -21.24 -33.38 19.60
N ALA A 37 -21.50 -33.84 20.84
CA ALA A 37 -22.22 -35.06 21.18
C ALA A 37 -21.76 -36.31 20.39
N GLY A 38 -20.44 -36.46 20.20
CA GLY A 38 -19.86 -37.63 19.54
C GLY A 38 -20.10 -37.72 18.02
N THR A 39 -20.59 -36.66 17.37
CA THR A 39 -20.68 -36.64 15.91
C THR A 39 -19.29 -36.62 15.26
N ASN A 40 -19.14 -37.41 14.18
CA ASN A 40 -17.93 -37.65 13.39
C ASN A 40 -16.83 -36.57 13.52
N ALA A 41 -15.86 -36.81 14.40
CA ALA A 41 -14.71 -35.94 14.64
C ALA A 41 -14.00 -35.53 13.34
N THR A 42 -13.85 -36.47 12.41
CA THR A 42 -13.25 -36.23 11.09
C THR A 42 -14.00 -35.19 10.27
N GLY A 43 -15.33 -35.22 10.30
CA GLY A 43 -16.17 -34.25 9.60
C GLY A 43 -16.04 -32.85 10.20
N PHE A 44 -15.91 -32.75 11.52
CA PHE A 44 -15.68 -31.49 12.21
C PHE A 44 -14.33 -30.86 11.84
N TYR A 45 -13.24 -31.64 11.87
CA TYR A 45 -11.92 -31.13 11.47
C TYR A 45 -11.88 -30.75 9.99
N TYR A 46 -12.57 -31.49 9.12
CA TYR A 46 -12.69 -31.16 7.71
C TYR A 46 -13.47 -29.84 7.50
N ALA A 47 -14.57 -29.65 8.23
CA ALA A 47 -15.33 -28.41 8.20
C ALA A 47 -14.50 -27.23 8.71
N LEU A 48 -13.76 -27.40 9.82
CA LEU A 48 -12.83 -26.39 10.30
C LEU A 48 -11.78 -26.02 9.24
N PHE A 49 -11.20 -27.01 8.58
CA PHE A 49 -10.21 -26.80 7.52
C PHE A 49 -10.80 -26.01 6.35
N ILE A 50 -12.00 -26.36 5.88
CA ILE A 50 -12.69 -25.62 4.80
C ILE A 50 -12.98 -24.19 5.23
N ILE A 51 -13.50 -23.98 6.44
CA ILE A 51 -13.76 -22.63 6.96
C ILE A 51 -12.47 -21.82 7.00
N GLY A 52 -11.37 -22.42 7.46
CA GLY A 52 -10.05 -21.78 7.47
C GLY A 52 -9.57 -21.40 6.06
N ALA A 53 -9.71 -22.31 5.10
CA ALA A 53 -9.33 -22.06 3.71
C ALA A 53 -10.13 -20.90 3.10
N VAL A 54 -11.45 -20.86 3.34
CA VAL A 54 -12.33 -19.77 2.88
C VAL A 54 -11.95 -18.44 3.54
N LEU A 55 -11.70 -18.42 4.85
CA LEU A 55 -11.28 -17.21 5.56
C LEU A 55 -9.92 -16.70 5.07
N LEU A 56 -8.97 -17.59 4.82
CA LEU A 56 -7.66 -17.24 4.30
C LEU A 56 -7.76 -16.65 2.88
N ALA A 57 -8.57 -17.27 2.01
CA ALA A 57 -8.84 -16.74 0.68
C ALA A 57 -9.47 -15.35 0.74
N LEU A 58 -10.44 -15.15 1.64
CA LEU A 58 -11.10 -13.85 1.84
C LEU A 58 -10.11 -12.78 2.33
N GLN A 59 -9.21 -13.14 3.24
CA GLN A 59 -8.14 -12.25 3.71
C GLN A 59 -7.21 -11.85 2.55
N LEU A 60 -6.79 -12.81 1.73
CA LEU A 60 -5.92 -12.53 0.58
C LEU A 60 -6.59 -11.60 -0.45
N ILE A 61 -7.85 -11.86 -0.78
CA ILE A 61 -8.62 -11.04 -1.72
C ILE A 61 -8.76 -9.63 -1.18
N THR A 62 -9.11 -9.47 0.10
CA THR A 62 -9.28 -8.15 0.71
C THR A 62 -7.98 -7.35 0.78
N GLU A 63 -6.84 -7.98 1.04
CA GLU A 63 -5.53 -7.31 1.02
C GLU A 63 -5.06 -6.91 -0.38
N ASN A 64 -5.32 -7.76 -1.38
CA ASN A 64 -5.01 -7.46 -2.78
C ASN A 64 -5.90 -6.33 -3.33
N LEU A 65 -7.18 -6.30 -2.96
CA LEU A 65 -8.10 -5.23 -3.33
C LEU A 65 -7.67 -3.89 -2.72
N ASP A 66 -7.27 -3.88 -1.44
CA ASP A 66 -6.81 -2.65 -0.78
C ASP A 66 -5.56 -2.08 -1.47
N SER A 67 -4.61 -2.94 -1.83
CA SER A 67 -3.37 -2.55 -2.52
C SER A 67 -3.62 -2.02 -3.93
N THR A 68 -4.55 -2.63 -4.67
CA THR A 68 -4.89 -2.20 -6.03
C THR A 68 -5.69 -0.90 -6.05
N LEU A 69 -6.59 -0.71 -5.08
CA LEU A 69 -7.34 0.54 -4.93
C LEU A 69 -6.42 1.72 -4.57
N LEU A 70 -5.45 1.52 -3.67
CA LEU A 70 -4.46 2.56 -3.35
C LEU A 70 -3.65 2.97 -4.59
N ARG A 71 -3.20 2.00 -5.40
CA ARG A 71 -2.46 2.29 -6.64
C ARG A 71 -3.28 3.11 -7.63
N ARG A 72 -4.57 2.82 -7.74
CA ARG A 72 -5.48 3.56 -8.62
C ARG A 72 -5.69 5.00 -8.14
N ASP A 73 -5.83 5.20 -6.83
CA ASP A 73 -5.96 6.53 -6.24
C ASP A 73 -4.68 7.37 -6.41
N VAL A 74 -3.51 6.74 -6.31
CA VAL A 74 -2.23 7.40 -6.57
C VAL A 74 -2.12 7.83 -8.04
N ALA A 75 -2.40 6.93 -8.99
CA ALA A 75 -2.38 7.26 -10.41
C ALA A 75 -3.36 8.40 -10.78
N ALA A 76 -4.55 8.40 -10.18
CA ALA A 76 -5.52 9.48 -10.36
C ALA A 76 -5.04 10.83 -9.81
N ARG A 77 -4.31 10.82 -8.68
CA ARG A 77 -3.70 12.03 -8.11
C ARG A 77 -2.52 12.52 -8.95
N GLU A 78 -1.67 11.62 -9.43
CA GLU A 78 -0.54 11.94 -10.32
C GLU A 78 -1.01 12.57 -11.63
N GLY A 79 -2.09 12.07 -12.23
CA GLY A 79 -2.68 12.67 -13.44
C GLY A 79 -3.13 14.12 -13.22
N LYS A 80 -3.79 14.41 -12.09
CA LYS A 80 -4.20 15.78 -11.74
C LYS A 80 -3.00 16.69 -11.49
N ILE A 81 -1.94 16.18 -10.86
CA ILE A 81 -0.70 16.93 -10.66
C ILE A 81 -0.07 17.26 -12.01
N ASN A 82 -0.07 16.32 -12.95
CA ASN A 82 0.48 16.57 -14.28
C ASN A 82 -0.33 17.64 -15.04
N GLU A 83 -1.66 17.59 -14.95
CA GLU A 83 -2.53 18.60 -15.54
C GLU A 83 -2.31 19.99 -14.91
N LEU A 84 -2.19 20.06 -13.58
CA LEU A 84 -1.88 21.29 -12.86
C LEU A 84 -0.52 21.86 -13.26
N LYS A 85 0.49 21.00 -13.40
CA LYS A 85 1.82 21.40 -13.88
C LYS A 85 1.77 21.93 -15.31
N ALA A 86 1.01 21.29 -16.19
CA ALA A 86 0.83 21.76 -17.57
C ALA A 86 0.15 23.14 -17.59
N ARG A 87 -0.93 23.33 -16.83
CA ARG A 87 -1.60 24.65 -16.72
C ARG A 87 -0.67 25.74 -16.18
N LEU A 88 0.22 25.40 -15.24
CA LEU A 88 1.19 26.34 -14.68
C LEU A 88 2.27 26.69 -15.72
N TYR A 89 2.73 25.70 -16.49
CA TYR A 89 3.63 25.91 -17.62
C TYR A 89 3.00 26.79 -18.70
N ASP A 90 1.75 26.52 -19.08
CA ASP A 90 1.01 27.30 -20.07
C ASP A 90 0.85 28.75 -19.60
N GLN A 91 0.48 28.97 -18.33
CA GLN A 91 0.41 30.32 -17.75
C GLN A 91 1.75 31.03 -17.74
N GLN A 92 2.86 30.34 -17.41
CA GLN A 92 4.20 30.93 -17.46
C GLN A 92 4.64 31.24 -18.89
N LEU A 93 4.28 30.40 -19.86
CA LEU A 93 4.59 30.60 -21.26
C LEU A 93 3.80 31.79 -21.82
N GLU A 94 2.52 31.91 -21.48
CA GLU A 94 1.65 33.01 -21.89
C GLU A 94 2.07 34.34 -21.23
N GLN A 95 2.49 34.31 -19.97
CA GLN A 95 3.11 35.46 -19.31
C GLN A 95 4.46 35.83 -19.94
N ARG A 96 5.30 34.86 -20.36
CA ARG A 96 6.54 35.14 -21.10
C ARG A 96 6.28 35.66 -22.51
N GLY A 97 5.25 35.15 -23.19
CA GLY A 97 4.81 35.61 -24.51
C GLY A 97 4.25 37.02 -24.49
N SER A 98 3.44 37.37 -23.47
CA SER A 98 2.99 38.75 -23.23
C SER A 98 4.09 39.67 -22.68
N ALA A 99 5.09 39.13 -21.99
CA ALA A 99 6.24 39.90 -21.48
C ALA A 99 7.34 40.13 -22.53
N ALA A 100 7.22 39.60 -23.74
CA ALA A 100 8.13 39.93 -24.84
C ALA A 100 8.09 41.43 -25.23
N GLY A 101 7.17 42.22 -24.66
CA GLY A 101 7.14 43.68 -24.76
C GLY A 101 7.48 44.45 -23.47
N ALA A 102 7.80 43.80 -22.36
CA ALA A 102 8.09 44.51 -21.10
C ALA A 102 9.25 43.85 -20.34
N THR A 103 10.43 44.46 -20.47
CA THR A 103 11.61 44.25 -19.63
C THR A 103 11.24 44.48 -18.17
N ARG A 104 10.78 43.45 -17.46
CA ARG A 104 10.53 43.51 -16.03
C ARG A 104 11.72 42.90 -15.31
N THR A 105 12.62 43.76 -14.86
CA THR A 105 13.63 43.45 -13.84
C THR A 105 12.90 43.06 -12.56
N GLY A 106 12.62 41.78 -12.40
CA GLY A 106 12.07 41.20 -11.18
C GLY A 106 13.22 40.85 -10.25
N THR A 107 13.49 41.70 -9.26
CA THR A 107 14.39 41.39 -8.16
C THR A 107 13.83 40.19 -7.39
N THR A 108 14.52 39.06 -7.44
CA THR A 108 14.25 37.90 -6.57
C THR A 108 14.72 38.23 -5.15
N VAL A 109 13.78 38.64 -4.30
CA VAL A 109 14.05 38.73 -2.85
C VAL A 109 14.00 37.30 -2.30
N HIS A 110 15.17 36.75 -2.01
CA HIS A 110 15.30 35.51 -1.23
C HIS A 110 15.00 35.84 0.24
N PRO A 111 14.18 35.03 0.95
CA PRO A 111 14.01 35.18 2.40
C PRO A 111 15.37 34.96 3.09
N GLU A 112 15.67 35.79 4.10
CA GLU A 112 16.90 35.67 4.88
C GLU A 112 17.00 34.26 5.49
N GLY A 113 18.06 33.53 5.14
CA GLY A 113 18.28 32.13 5.56
C GLY A 113 18.23 31.09 4.44
N TYR A 114 17.95 31.47 3.18
CA TYR A 114 18.08 30.53 2.06
C TYR A 114 19.55 30.24 1.73
N VAL A 115 20.04 29.07 2.16
CA VAL A 115 21.29 28.48 1.69
C VAL A 115 20.98 27.69 0.42
N ALA A 116 21.51 28.14 -0.72
CA ALA A 116 21.40 27.40 -1.97
C ALA A 116 22.06 26.02 -1.82
N PRO A 117 21.38 24.91 -2.16
CA PRO A 117 22.01 23.59 -2.16
C PRO A 117 23.20 23.61 -3.11
N THR A 118 24.39 23.30 -2.60
CA THR A 118 25.58 23.10 -3.45
C THR A 118 25.30 21.93 -4.38
N PRO A 119 25.45 22.08 -5.71
CA PRO A 119 25.29 20.97 -6.64
C PRO A 119 26.28 19.87 -6.28
N VAL A 120 25.78 18.72 -5.84
CA VAL A 120 26.60 17.52 -5.66
C VAL A 120 26.93 17.00 -7.07
N PRO A 121 28.20 16.94 -7.47
CA PRO A 121 28.57 16.40 -8.76
C PRO A 121 28.14 14.93 -8.86
N PRO A 122 27.69 14.47 -10.04
CA PRO A 122 27.28 13.09 -10.23
C PRO A 122 28.44 12.14 -9.86
N PRO A 123 28.15 11.00 -9.21
CA PRO A 123 29.17 10.02 -8.87
C PRO A 123 29.87 9.56 -10.16
N ALA A 124 31.20 9.55 -10.12
CA ALA A 124 32.03 9.12 -11.24
C ALA A 124 31.64 7.69 -11.67
N PRO A 125 31.65 7.39 -12.99
CA PRO A 125 31.35 6.05 -13.48
C PRO A 125 32.30 5.02 -12.87
N ARG A 126 31.71 3.95 -12.30
CA ARG A 126 32.41 2.84 -11.67
C ARG A 126 33.21 2.10 -12.74
N ARG A 127 34.51 1.89 -12.52
CA ARG A 127 35.48 1.29 -13.46
C ARG A 127 35.28 -0.24 -13.65
N ASP A 128 34.08 -0.76 -13.41
CA ASP A 128 33.78 -2.19 -13.42
C ASP A 128 33.05 -2.62 -14.72
N ASP A 129 32.59 -1.66 -15.55
CA ASP A 129 31.90 -1.93 -16.81
C ASP A 129 32.85 -2.03 -18.03
N ALA A 130 34.13 -2.30 -17.82
CA ALA A 130 35.05 -2.56 -18.93
C ALA A 130 34.74 -3.94 -19.53
N PRO A 131 34.40 -4.04 -20.84
CA PRO A 131 34.28 -5.33 -21.49
C PRO A 131 35.67 -5.99 -21.51
N LEU A 132 35.74 -7.23 -21.01
CA LEU A 132 36.92 -8.09 -21.16
C LEU A 132 37.17 -8.28 -22.67
N VAL A 133 38.34 -7.83 -23.12
CA VAL A 133 38.88 -8.10 -24.47
C VAL A 133 39.37 -9.54 -24.51
#